data_AF-J1JJN0-F1
#
_entry.id   AF-J1JJN0-F1
#
_cell.length_a   1.000
_cell.length_b   1.000
_cell.length_c   1.000
_cell.angle_alpha   90.00
_cell.angle_beta   90.00
_cell.angle_gamma   90.00
#
_symmetry.space_group_name_H-M   'P 1'
#
loop_
_entity.id
_entity.type
_entity.pdbx_description
1 polymer ?
#
loop_
_entity_poly.entity_id
_entity_poly.type
_entity_poly.pdbx_seq_one_letter_code
_entity_poly.pdbx_strand_id
1 'polypeptide(L)'
;MTENDILLTDRESAKLIVERCDHLPDVFTHRDIHQRSWTSLKDNQAVKQALELLCCCNYIREISEDNTPKSGRPTRRYEWHPFVKSHKRHLNKAFRNLMKN
;
A
#
# COMPACT_ATOMS: atom_id res chain seq x y z
N MET A 1 -9.02 -21.88 4.21
CA MET A 1 -7.92 -20.96 3.92
C MET A 1 -6.84 -21.21 4.95
N THR A 2 -5.66 -21.63 4.49
CA THR A 2 -4.49 -21.84 5.35
C THR A 2 -3.76 -20.52 5.59
N GLU A 3 -2.92 -20.45 6.62
CA GLU A 3 -2.09 -19.28 6.93
C GLU A 3 -1.22 -18.82 5.74
N ASN A 4 -0.77 -19.78 4.92
CA ASN A 4 -0.03 -19.51 3.67
C ASN A 4 -0.89 -18.82 2.59
N ASP A 5 -2.19 -19.14 2.51
CA ASP A 5 -3.09 -18.51 1.53
C ASP A 5 -3.34 -17.03 1.87
N ILE A 6 -3.35 -16.69 3.17
CA ILE A 6 -3.51 -15.32 3.66
C ILE A 6 -2.26 -14.51 3.30
N LEU A 7 -1.07 -15.02 3.65
CA LEU A 7 0.21 -14.35 3.36
C LEU A 7 0.46 -14.14 1.85
N LEU A 8 0.05 -15.08 0.99
CA LEU A 8 0.18 -14.94 -0.46
C LEU A 8 -0.76 -13.86 -1.02
N THR A 9 -1.98 -13.78 -0.50
CA THR A 9 -2.98 -12.77 -0.92
C THR A 9 -2.55 -11.36 -0.54
N ASP A 10 -1.91 -11.20 0.63
CA ASP A 10 -1.38 -9.92 1.10
C ASP A 10 -0.27 -9.39 0.19
N ARG A 11 0.60 -10.28 -0.30
CA ARG A 11 1.70 -9.93 -1.22
C ARG A 11 1.22 -9.46 -2.58
N GLU A 12 0.27 -10.17 -3.19
CA GLU A 12 -0.28 -9.76 -4.50
C GLU A 12 -1.04 -8.42 -4.39
N SER A 13 -1.75 -8.21 -3.28
CA SER A 13 -2.41 -6.95 -2.97
C SER A 13 -1.40 -5.79 -2.82
N ALA A 14 -0.33 -6.00 -2.06
CA ALA A 14 0.74 -5.01 -1.88
C ALA A 14 1.46 -4.68 -3.19
N LYS A 15 1.82 -5.71 -3.95
CA LYS A 15 2.43 -5.56 -5.28
C LYS A 15 1.56 -4.72 -6.20
N LEU A 16 0.26 -4.99 -6.23
CA LEU A 16 -0.66 -4.25 -7.08
C LEU A 16 -0.76 -2.77 -6.71
N ILE A 17 -0.81 -2.46 -5.41
CA ILE A 17 -0.82 -1.08 -4.91
C ILE A 17 0.43 -0.34 -5.37
N VAL A 18 1.59 -0.99 -5.33
CA VAL A 18 2.87 -0.41 -5.77
C VAL A 18 2.93 -0.25 -7.29
N GLU A 19 2.53 -1.27 -8.05
CA GLU A 19 2.47 -1.24 -9.52
C GLU A 19 1.55 -0.12 -10.04
N ARG A 20 0.52 0.22 -9.28
CA ARG A 20 -0.46 1.26 -9.61
C ARG A 20 -0.33 2.53 -8.77
N CYS A 21 0.83 2.75 -8.14
CA CYS A 21 1.05 3.90 -7.27
C CYS A 21 0.84 5.26 -7.98
N ASP A 22 0.98 5.33 -9.30
CA ASP A 22 0.72 6.54 -10.11
C ASP A 22 -0.76 6.95 -10.14
N HIS A 23 -1.66 6.02 -9.86
CA HIS A 23 -3.08 6.33 -9.69
C HIS A 23 -3.40 6.82 -8.28
N LEU A 24 -2.43 6.92 -7.38
CA LEU A 24 -2.64 7.42 -6.02
C LEU A 24 -1.86 8.75 -5.84
N PRO A 25 -2.40 9.70 -5.05
CA PRO A 25 -1.66 10.90 -4.70
C PRO A 25 -0.37 10.55 -3.94
N ASP A 26 0.54 11.52 -3.83
CA ASP A 26 1.81 11.32 -3.10
C ASP A 26 1.59 11.04 -1.61
N VAL A 27 0.50 11.57 -1.06
CA VAL A 27 -0.06 11.19 0.24
C VAL A 27 -1.47 10.67 0.03
N PHE A 28 -1.72 9.42 0.40
CA PHE A 28 -2.99 8.74 0.13
C PHE A 28 -3.56 8.09 1.39
N THR A 29 -4.82 7.68 1.30
CA THR A 29 -5.57 7.02 2.36
C THR A 29 -6.11 5.69 1.87
N HIS A 30 -6.62 4.87 2.81
CA HIS A 30 -7.36 3.67 2.47
C HIS A 30 -8.56 3.96 1.53
N ARG A 31 -9.20 5.13 1.67
CA ARG A 31 -10.31 5.53 0.82
C ARG A 31 -9.87 5.74 -0.63
N ASP A 32 -8.71 6.35 -0.85
CA ASP A 32 -8.19 6.58 -2.20
C ASP A 32 -7.98 5.27 -2.95
N ILE A 33 -7.50 4.22 -2.27
CA ILE A 33 -7.38 2.87 -2.85
C ILE A 33 -8.76 2.30 -3.20
N HIS A 34 -9.71 2.34 -2.26
CA HIS A 34 -11.05 1.78 -2.46
C HIS A 34 -11.79 2.47 -3.63
N GLN A 35 -11.62 3.79 -3.78
CA GLN A 35 -12.20 4.56 -4.87
C GLN A 35 -11.64 4.23 -6.25
N ARG A 36 -10.46 3.57 -6.33
CA ARG A 36 -9.94 3.07 -7.62
C ARG A 36 -10.63 1.79 -8.09
N SER A 37 -11.38 1.11 -7.22
CA SER A 37 -12.17 -0.09 -7.55
C SER A 37 -11.37 -1.14 -8.33
N TRP A 38 -10.09 -1.34 -7.96
CA TRP A 38 -9.24 -2.34 -8.59
C TRP A 38 -9.82 -3.74 -8.36
N THR A 39 -10.08 -4.48 -9.45
CA THR A 39 -10.88 -5.70 -9.45
C THR A 39 -10.36 -6.80 -8.49
N SER A 40 -9.06 -6.83 -8.22
CA SER A 40 -8.39 -7.78 -7.34
C SER A 40 -8.18 -7.27 -5.90
N LEU A 41 -8.61 -6.05 -5.57
CA LEU A 41 -8.51 -5.42 -4.25
C LEU A 41 -9.92 -5.04 -3.75
N LYS A 42 -10.80 -6.05 -3.62
CA LYS A 42 -12.21 -5.85 -3.19
C LYS A 42 -12.40 -5.97 -1.68
N ASP A 43 -11.46 -6.59 -0.99
CA ASP A 43 -11.54 -6.82 0.46
C ASP A 43 -10.77 -5.73 1.22
N ASN A 44 -11.46 -5.06 2.15
CA ASN A 44 -10.86 -4.07 3.03
C ASN A 44 -9.76 -4.68 3.92
N GLN A 45 -9.91 -5.95 4.31
CA GLN A 45 -8.91 -6.62 5.13
C GLN A 45 -7.62 -6.86 4.32
N ALA A 46 -7.74 -7.29 3.06
CA ALA A 46 -6.61 -7.43 2.14
C ALA A 46 -5.89 -6.09 1.88
N VAL A 47 -6.64 -4.99 1.72
CA VAL A 47 -6.04 -3.63 1.60
C VAL A 47 -5.26 -3.29 2.86
N LYS A 48 -5.84 -3.53 4.04
CA LYS A 48 -5.19 -3.23 5.33
C LYS A 48 -3.89 -4.03 5.50
N GLN A 49 -3.93 -5.34 5.26
CA GLN A 49 -2.75 -6.20 5.38
C GLN A 49 -1.67 -5.82 4.37
N ALA A 50 -2.07 -5.47 3.14
CA ALA A 50 -1.13 -4.97 2.13
C ALA A 50 -0.45 -3.67 2.58
N LEU A 51 -1.20 -2.72 3.17
CA LEU A 51 -0.63 -1.49 3.71
C LEU A 51 0.32 -1.75 4.88
N GLU A 52 -0.03 -2.67 5.79
CA GLU A 52 0.83 -3.10 6.89
C GLU A 52 2.14 -3.71 6.36
N LEU A 53 2.05 -4.60 5.36
CA LEU A 53 3.22 -5.19 4.70
C LEU A 53 4.10 -4.12 4.04
N LEU A 54 3.51 -3.16 3.32
CA LEU A 54 4.24 -2.07 2.68
C LEU A 54 4.93 -1.15 3.69
N CYS A 55 4.31 -0.90 4.85
CA CYS A 55 4.95 -0.21 5.97
C CYS A 55 6.14 -1.02 6.51
N CYS A 56 5.96 -2.33 6.79
CA CYS A 56 7.03 -3.20 7.27
C CYS A 56 8.23 -3.26 6.32
N CYS A 57 7.98 -3.17 5.01
CA CYS A 57 9.03 -3.15 3.98
C CYS A 57 9.60 -1.75 3.68
N ASN A 58 9.15 -0.69 4.35
CA ASN A 58 9.54 0.72 4.11
C ASN A 58 9.19 1.26 2.70
N TYR A 59 8.14 0.74 2.06
CA TYR A 59 7.66 1.24 0.77
C TYR A 59 6.77 2.48 0.94
N ILE A 60 6.07 2.52 2.07
CA ILE A 60 5.25 3.65 2.51
C ILE A 60 5.53 3.92 3.98
N ARG A 61 5.22 5.14 4.43
CA ARG A 61 5.25 5.53 5.84
C ARG A 61 3.86 5.99 6.25
N GLU A 62 3.36 5.46 7.37
CA GLU A 62 2.13 5.98 7.99
C GLU A 62 2.42 7.36 8.60
N ILE A 63 1.62 8.35 8.23
CA ILE A 63 1.66 9.69 8.80
C ILE A 63 0.70 9.69 9.98
N SER A 64 1.24 9.74 11.19
CA SER A 64 0.44 9.98 12.39
C SER A 64 -0.10 11.41 12.32
N GLU A 65 -1.42 11.59 12.29
CA GLU A 65 -2.00 12.91 12.60
C GLU A 65 -1.78 13.17 14.09
N ASP A 66 -1.22 14.33 14.43
CA ASP A 66 -1.05 14.77 15.81
C ASP A 66 -2.36 14.57 16.59
N ASN A 67 -2.23 14.08 17.83
CA ASN A 67 -3.26 13.71 18.80
C ASN A 67 -4.15 14.90 19.25
N THR A 68 -4.52 15.78 18.33
CA THR A 68 -5.60 16.73 18.55
C THR A 68 -6.90 15.94 18.52
N PRO A 69 -7.75 16.02 19.56
CA PRO A 69 -9.03 15.32 19.60
C PRO A 69 -9.98 16.00 18.60
N LYS A 70 -9.81 15.69 17.32
CA LYS A 70 -10.79 16.01 16.29
C LYS A 70 -11.87 14.95 16.40
N SER A 71 -13.12 15.38 16.63
CA SER A 71 -14.27 14.48 16.66
C SER A 71 -14.41 13.83 15.28
N GLY A 72 -13.97 12.58 15.14
CA GLY A 72 -14.05 11.82 13.90
C GLY A 72 -13.26 10.52 13.99
N ARG A 73 -13.56 9.56 13.09
CA ARG A 73 -12.76 8.34 12.95
C ARG A 73 -11.35 8.73 12.47
N PRO A 74 -10.28 8.35 13.18
CA PRO A 74 -8.92 8.59 12.72
C PRO A 74 -8.74 8.03 11.32
N THR A 75 -8.34 8.88 10.38
CA THR A 75 -8.03 8.46 9.01
C THR A 75 -6.53 8.30 8.88
N ARG A 76 -6.06 7.07 8.72
CA ARG A 76 -4.64 6.80 8.45
C ARG A 76 -4.27 7.33 7.08
N ARG A 77 -3.19 8.11 7.02
CA ARG A 77 -2.59 8.62 5.79
C ARG A 77 -1.24 7.95 5.59
N TYR A 78 -0.87 7.76 4.34
CA TYR A 78 0.37 7.11 3.95
C TYR A 78 1.08 7.98 2.93
N GLU A 79 2.39 8.15 3.10
CA GLU A 79 3.26 8.72 2.06
C GLU A 79 4.11 7.62 1.42
N TRP A 80 4.40 7.78 0.13
CA TRP A 80 5.33 6.91 -0.56
C TRP A 80 6.77 7.19 -0.14
N HIS A 81 7.57 6.13 0.02
CA HIS A 81 9.01 6.29 0.11
C HIS A 81 9.54 6.93 -1.19
N PRO A 82 10.47 7.91 -1.14
CA PRO A 82 10.98 8.59 -2.33
C PRO A 82 11.46 7.63 -3.42
N PHE A 83 12.08 6.50 -3.07
CA PHE A 83 12.49 5.47 -4.03
C PHE A 83 11.34 4.87 -4.83
N VAL A 84 10.12 4.74 -4.26
CA VAL A 84 8.98 4.19 -4.99
C VAL A 84 8.53 5.16 -6.09
N LYS A 85 8.49 6.47 -5.81
CA LYS A 85 8.08 7.51 -6.78
C LYS A 85 9.22 8.03 -7.67
N SER A 86 10.48 7.95 -7.25
CA SER A 86 11.64 8.47 -8.01
C SER A 86 12.21 7.50 -9.02
N HIS A 87 12.04 6.18 -8.85
CA HIS A 87 12.47 5.17 -9.82
C HIS A 87 11.64 5.15 -11.12
N LYS A 88 10.87 6.21 -11.38
CA LYS A 88 10.05 6.56 -12.56
C LYS A 88 10.68 6.36 -13.94
N ARG A 89 11.98 6.05 -14.05
CA ARG A 89 12.66 5.84 -15.33
C ARG A 89 13.11 4.41 -15.60
N HIS A 90 13.36 3.61 -14.58
CA HIS A 90 13.71 2.21 -14.72
C HIS A 90 13.20 1.47 -13.47
N LEU A 91 12.10 0.73 -13.60
CA LEU A 91 11.80 -0.34 -12.64
C LEU A 91 13.00 -1.28 -12.64
N ASN A 92 13.91 -1.11 -11.68
CA ASN A 92 15.08 -1.94 -11.58
C ASN A 92 14.60 -3.39 -11.36
N LYS A 93 15.13 -4.31 -12.16
CA LYS A 93 14.86 -5.74 -12.13
C LYS A 93 14.87 -6.29 -10.70
N ALA A 94 15.70 -5.72 -9.81
CA ALA A 94 15.77 -6.04 -8.38
C ALA A 94 14.43 -5.87 -7.63
N PHE A 95 13.68 -4.80 -7.88
CA PHE A 95 12.40 -4.55 -7.19
C PHE A 95 11.30 -5.48 -7.69
N ARG A 96 11.24 -5.70 -9.01
CA ARG A 96 10.36 -6.73 -9.60
C ARG A 96 10.71 -8.13 -9.09
N ASN A 97 11.98 -8.43 -8.85
CA ASN A 97 12.41 -9.72 -8.32
C ASN A 97 12.09 -9.86 -6.83
N LEU A 98 12.20 -8.78 -6.03
CA LEU A 98 11.87 -8.78 -4.62
C LEU A 98 10.37 -9.00 -4.38
N MET A 99 9.51 -8.51 -5.29
CA MET A 99 8.06 -8.69 -5.21
C MET A 99 7.55 -9.97 -5.91
N LYS A 100 8.44 -10.82 -6.44
CA LYS A 100 8.10 -12.07 -7.14
C LYS A 100 8.42 -13.34 -6.34
N ASN A 101 9.11 -13.23 -5.20
CA ASN A 101 9.47 -14.36 -4.32
C ASN A 101 8.58 -14.44 -3.07
#